data_AF-A0A9X3MZB9-F1
#
_entry.id   AF-A0A9X3MZB9-F1
#
_cell.length_a   1.000
_cell.length_b   1.000
_cell.length_c   1.000
_cell.angle_alpha   90.00
_cell.angle_beta   90.00
_cell.angle_gamma   90.00
#
_symmetry.space_group_name_H-M   'P 1'
#
loop_
_entity.id
_entity.type
_entity.pdbx_description
1 polymer ?
#
loop_
_entity_poly.entity_id
_entity_poly.type
_entity_poly.pdbx_seq_one_letter_code
_entity_poly.pdbx_strand_id
1 'polypeptide(L)'
;MLDATTSLTVQARVPNPYVHVDNRGLILCNGPRCVCVPASQLRTCAETFEIIATEKRATRVQGPHLVGGYIDGGYVVLYAGTVDDLVSVSLNSGEFDALRAAMAR
;
A
#
# COMPACT_ATOMS: atom_id res chain seq x y z
N MET A 1 -4.31 4.84 34.01
CA MET A 1 -5.60 4.45 33.41
C MET A 1 -6.28 5.74 33.00
N LEU A 2 -6.61 5.92 31.72
CA LEU A 2 -7.39 7.08 31.26
C LEU A 2 -8.86 6.79 31.62
N ASP A 3 -9.48 7.63 32.43
CA ASP A 3 -10.93 7.55 32.68
C ASP A 3 -11.71 8.30 31.59
N ALA A 4 -13.04 8.13 31.58
CA ALA A 4 -13.92 8.74 30.59
C ALA A 4 -13.93 10.28 30.61
N THR A 5 -13.31 10.91 31.61
CA THR A 5 -13.21 12.37 31.80
C THR A 5 -11.85 12.96 31.41
N THR A 6 -10.83 12.13 31.22
CA THR A 6 -9.48 12.58 30.91
C THR A 6 -9.27 12.64 29.40
N SER A 7 -9.16 13.85 28.85
CA SER A 7 -8.74 14.05 27.44
C SER A 7 -7.27 14.45 27.37
N LEU A 8 -6.54 13.83 26.43
CA LEU A 8 -5.16 14.17 26.10
C LEU A 8 -5.11 14.60 24.64
N THR A 9 -4.66 15.83 24.39
CA THR A 9 -4.38 16.31 23.03
C THR A 9 -2.88 16.50 22.89
N VAL A 10 -2.32 15.91 21.84
CA VAL A 10 -0.91 16.06 21.48
C VAL A 10 -0.81 16.59 20.07
N GLN A 11 0.25 17.35 19.79
CA GLN A 11 0.57 17.79 18.44
C GLN A 11 1.08 16.61 17.63
N ALA A 12 0.45 16.34 16.49
CA ALA A 12 0.83 15.29 15.56
C ALA A 12 1.25 15.87 14.21
N ARG A 13 1.92 15.05 13.38
CA ARG A 13 2.31 15.41 12.02
C ARG A 13 1.87 14.32 11.06
N VAL A 14 1.47 14.73 9.85
CA VAL A 14 1.18 13.81 8.75
C VAL A 14 2.52 13.33 8.19
N PRO A 15 2.75 12.01 8.05
CA PRO A 15 3.95 11.50 7.42
C PRO A 15 3.97 11.85 5.93
N ASN A 16 5.16 11.88 5.34
CA ASN A 16 5.28 11.85 3.88
C ASN A 16 4.67 10.55 3.33
N PRO A 17 4.22 10.51 2.07
CA PRO A 17 3.77 9.28 1.43
C PRO A 17 4.81 8.16 1.53
N TYR A 18 4.36 6.92 1.78
CA TYR A 18 5.23 5.76 1.89
C TYR A 18 4.51 4.45 1.52
N VAL A 19 5.31 3.45 1.17
CA VAL A 19 4.91 2.05 1.12
C VAL A 19 5.74 1.26 2.13
N HIS A 20 5.08 0.48 2.97
CA HIS A 20 5.74 -0.36 3.98
C HIS A 20 5.25 -1.79 3.86
N VAL A 21 6.14 -2.76 4.02
CA VAL A 21 5.79 -4.17 4.08
C VAL A 21 6.52 -4.86 5.21
N ASP A 22 5.80 -5.66 5.97
CA ASP A 22 6.35 -6.56 6.98
C ASP A 22 5.50 -7.84 7.10
N ASN A 23 5.75 -8.65 8.12
CA ASN A 23 5.03 -9.90 8.35
C ASN A 23 3.56 -9.73 8.77
N ARG A 24 3.08 -8.49 8.97
CA ARG A 24 1.70 -8.16 9.33
C ARG A 24 0.88 -7.70 8.13
N GLY A 25 1.53 -7.11 7.13
CA GLY A 25 0.86 -6.68 5.92
C GLY A 25 1.64 -5.68 5.07
N LEU A 26 0.95 -5.16 4.06
CA LEU A 26 1.39 -4.11 3.15
C LEU A 26 0.61 -2.84 3.46
N ILE A 27 1.31 -1.75 3.70
CA ILE A 27 0.73 -0.43 3.97
C ILE A 27 1.03 0.49 2.81
N LEU A 28 0.00 1.12 2.26
CA LEU A 28 0.13 2.26 1.35
C LEU A 28 -0.38 3.49 2.09
N CYS A 29 0.44 4.54 2.15
CA CYS A 29 0.05 5.82 2.74
C CYS A 29 0.38 6.94 1.76
N ASN A 30 -0.61 7.79 1.46
CA ASN A 30 -0.41 8.96 0.60
C ASN A 30 -0.24 10.27 1.39
N GLY A 31 -0.01 10.15 2.71
CA GLY A 31 -0.04 11.26 3.67
C GLY A 31 -1.34 11.24 4.47
N PRO A 32 -2.44 11.85 4.00
CA PRO A 32 -3.66 11.99 4.78
C PRO A 32 -4.45 10.69 4.96
N ARG A 33 -4.24 9.69 4.10
CA ARG A 33 -4.91 8.38 4.17
C ARG A 33 -3.90 7.25 4.13
N CYS A 34 -4.27 6.13 4.73
CA CYS A 34 -3.54 4.88 4.61
C CYS A 34 -4.48 3.68 4.53
N VAL A 35 -4.01 2.64 3.86
CA VAL A 35 -4.66 1.33 3.80
C VAL A 35 -3.67 0.27 4.25
N CYS A 36 -4.16 -0.74 4.96
CA CYS A 36 -3.41 -1.94 5.31
C CYS A 36 -4.03 -3.15 4.60
N VAL A 37 -3.25 -3.79 3.73
CA VAL A 37 -3.59 -5.08 3.15
C VAL A 37 -2.99 -6.17 4.05
N PRO A 38 -3.81 -7.05 4.64
CA PRO A 38 -3.36 -7.97 5.67
C PRO A 38 -2.38 -9.02 5.13
N ALA A 39 -1.54 -9.58 6.01
CA ALA A 39 -0.55 -10.62 5.69
C ALA A 39 -1.10 -11.79 4.85
N SER A 40 -2.34 -12.20 5.11
CA SER A 40 -3.03 -13.28 4.39
C SER A 40 -3.21 -13.03 2.88
N GLN A 41 -3.07 -11.77 2.45
CA GLN A 41 -3.23 -11.33 1.06
C GLN A 41 -1.89 -10.98 0.37
N LEU A 42 -0.77 -11.04 1.10
CA LEU A 42 0.54 -10.60 0.58
C LEU A 42 1.00 -11.40 -0.64
N ARG A 43 0.72 -12.71 -0.69
CA ARG A 43 1.04 -13.54 -1.87
C ARG A 43 0.35 -13.00 -3.13
N THR A 44 -0.95 -12.71 -3.04
CA THR A 44 -1.73 -12.18 -4.16
C THR A 44 -1.27 -10.77 -4.55
N CYS A 45 -0.84 -9.95 -3.58
CA CYS A 45 -0.21 -8.66 -3.85
C CYS A 45 1.12 -8.83 -4.62
N ALA A 46 1.98 -9.76 -4.20
CA ALA A 46 3.24 -10.05 -4.86
C ALA A 46 3.01 -10.49 -6.32
N GLU A 47 2.06 -11.39 -6.56
CA GLU A 47 1.65 -11.79 -7.92
C GLU A 47 1.15 -10.60 -8.75
N THR A 48 0.34 -9.73 -8.15
CA THR A 48 -0.16 -8.52 -8.82
C THR A 48 0.99 -7.60 -9.21
N PHE A 49 1.99 -7.46 -8.34
CA PHE A 49 3.17 -6.63 -8.63
C PHE A 49 4.08 -7.24 -9.70
N GLU A 50 4.14 -8.58 -9.80
CA GLU A 50 4.79 -9.26 -10.93
C GLU A 50 4.12 -8.97 -12.27
N ILE A 51 2.79 -8.98 -12.30
CA ILE A 51 2.03 -8.64 -13.50
C ILE A 51 2.23 -7.16 -13.85
N ILE A 52 2.27 -6.25 -12.87
CA ILE A 52 2.57 -4.84 -13.15
C ILE A 52 3.97 -4.69 -13.75
N ALA A 53 4.97 -5.41 -13.25
CA ALA A 53 6.34 -5.33 -13.75
C ALA A 53 6.45 -5.82 -15.20
N THR A 54 5.72 -6.87 -15.57
CA THR A 54 5.83 -7.54 -16.88
C THR A 54 4.82 -7.01 -17.91
N GLU A 55 3.58 -6.79 -17.51
CA GLU A 55 2.46 -6.36 -18.35
C GLU A 55 2.13 -4.86 -18.21
N LYS A 56 2.90 -4.12 -17.39
CA LYS A 56 2.78 -2.68 -17.14
C LYS A 56 1.51 -2.24 -16.40
N ARG A 57 0.54 -3.12 -16.15
CA ARG A 57 -0.68 -2.83 -15.38
C ARG A 57 -1.30 -4.10 -14.82
N ALA A 58 -1.86 -4.02 -13.62
CA ALA A 58 -2.68 -5.09 -13.05
C ALA A 58 -3.66 -4.54 -12.02
N THR A 59 -4.78 -5.22 -11.83
CA THR A 59 -5.72 -4.94 -10.73
C THR A 59 -6.40 -6.23 -10.32
N ARG A 60 -6.45 -6.49 -9.02
CA ARG A 60 -7.13 -7.66 -8.45
C ARG A 60 -7.96 -7.25 -7.24
N VAL A 61 -9.13 -7.86 -7.13
CA VAL A 61 -9.96 -7.82 -5.93
C VAL A 61 -9.50 -8.93 -5.00
N GLN A 62 -9.29 -8.60 -3.73
CA GLN A 62 -8.75 -9.46 -2.67
C GLN A 62 -9.61 -9.29 -1.41
N GLY A 63 -10.71 -10.05 -1.32
CA GLY A 63 -11.70 -9.86 -0.27
C GLY A 63 -12.35 -8.47 -0.36
N PRO A 64 -12.31 -7.65 0.71
CA PRO A 64 -12.87 -6.29 0.68
C PRO A 64 -11.95 -5.28 -0.03
N HIS A 65 -10.69 -5.65 -0.29
CA HIS A 65 -9.72 -4.75 -0.88
C HIS A 65 -9.60 -4.93 -2.39
N LEU A 66 -9.28 -3.86 -3.09
CA LEU A 66 -8.78 -3.84 -4.45
C LEU A 66 -7.31 -3.42 -4.36
N VAL A 67 -6.42 -4.18 -5.01
CA VAL A 67 -4.98 -3.88 -5.09
C VAL A 67 -4.57 -3.89 -6.55
N GLY A 68 -3.82 -2.89 -6.97
CA GLY A 68 -3.36 -2.80 -8.33
C GLY A 68 -2.35 -1.69 -8.56
N GLY A 69 -2.08 -1.44 -9.82
CA GLY A 69 -1.18 -0.40 -10.24
C GLY A 69 -0.90 -0.43 -11.73
N TYR A 70 -0.13 0.56 -12.17
CA TYR A 70 0.31 0.72 -13.56
C TYR A 70 1.63 1.49 -13.63
N ILE A 71 2.33 1.33 -14.75
CA ILE A 71 3.54 2.09 -15.07
C ILE A 71 3.16 3.30 -15.93
N ASP A 72 3.54 4.50 -15.51
CA ASP A 72 3.37 5.74 -16.27
C ASP A 72 4.58 6.67 -16.08
N GLY A 73 5.10 7.21 -17.18
CA GLY A 73 6.20 8.18 -17.14
C GLY A 73 7.48 7.72 -16.42
N GLY A 74 7.76 6.42 -16.35
CA GLY A 74 8.90 5.85 -15.62
C GLY A 74 8.66 5.64 -14.11
N TYR A 75 7.45 5.94 -13.64
CA TYR A 75 6.99 5.66 -12.28
C TYR A 75 6.03 4.48 -12.26
N VAL A 76 5.93 3.84 -11.10
CA VAL A 76 4.93 2.82 -10.82
C VAL A 76 3.92 3.41 -9.85
N VAL A 77 2.68 3.54 -10.30
CA VAL A 77 1.57 3.96 -9.45
C VAL A 77 0.96 2.71 -8.84
N LEU A 78 0.98 2.60 -7.53
CA LEU A 78 0.27 1.55 -6.79
C LEU A 78 -0.98 2.14 -6.15
N TYR A 79 -2.05 1.35 -6.11
CA TYR A 79 -3.23 1.69 -5.34
C TYR A 79 -3.77 0.48 -4.59
N ALA A 80 -4.28 0.75 -3.40
CA ALA A 80 -5.01 -0.22 -2.61
C ALA A 80 -6.12 0.46 -1.80
N GLY A 81 -7.12 -0.30 -1.37
CA GLY A 81 -8.26 0.23 -0.62
C GLY A 81 -9.52 -0.57 -0.87
N THR A 82 -10.65 -0.06 -0.41
CA THR A 82 -11.96 -0.57 -0.85
C THR A 82 -12.33 0.04 -2.20
N VAL A 83 -13.43 -0.41 -2.81
CA VAL A 83 -13.92 0.18 -4.07
C VAL A 83 -14.25 1.67 -3.91
N ASP A 84 -14.73 2.05 -2.72
CA ASP A 84 -15.16 3.43 -2.43
C ASP A 84 -14.05 4.32 -1.85
N ASP A 85 -12.96 3.72 -1.34
CA ASP A 85 -11.85 4.45 -0.72
C ASP A 85 -10.50 3.84 -1.12
N LEU A 86 -9.94 4.36 -2.21
CA LEU A 86 -8.60 4.00 -2.69
C LEU A 86 -7.55 5.02 -2.25
N VAL A 87 -6.41 4.49 -1.82
CA VAL A 87 -5.17 5.21 -1.61
C VAL A 87 -4.21 4.85 -2.74
N SER A 88 -3.65 5.86 -3.40
CA SER A 88 -2.61 5.69 -4.42
C SER A 88 -1.30 6.36 -4.03
N VAL A 89 -0.20 5.76 -4.47
CA VAL A 89 1.17 6.25 -4.26
C VAL A 89 1.99 5.99 -5.53
N SER A 90 2.98 6.84 -5.79
CA SER A 90 3.90 6.68 -6.91
C SER A 90 5.28 6.31 -6.38
N LEU A 91 5.87 5.27 -6.95
CA LEU A 91 7.23 4.82 -6.68
C LEU A 91 8.08 5.00 -7.93
N ASN A 92 9.38 5.25 -7.76
CA ASN A 92 10.30 5.05 -8.88
C ASN A 92 10.48 3.54 -9.14
N SER A 93 11.02 3.16 -10.30
CA SER A 93 11.19 1.76 -10.67
C SER A 93 12.06 0.98 -9.69
N GLY A 94 13.14 1.58 -9.17
CA GLY A 94 14.05 0.92 -8.24
C GLY A 94 13.41 0.59 -6.88
N GLU A 95 12.58 1.50 -6.36
CA GLU A 95 11.80 1.28 -5.14
C GLU A 95 10.72 0.20 -5.34
N PHE A 96 10.06 0.20 -6.51
CA PHE A 96 9.10 -0.83 -6.85
C PHE A 96 9.75 -2.22 -6.96
N ASP A 97 10.93 -2.31 -7.57
CA ASP A 97 11.70 -3.54 -7.67
C ASP A 97 12.17 -4.04 -6.30
N ALA A 98 12.61 -3.13 -5.42
CA ALA A 98 12.98 -3.47 -4.05
C ALA A 98 11.78 -4.01 -3.25
N LEU A 99 10.61 -3.37 -3.38
CA LEU A 99 9.36 -3.83 -2.77
C LEU A 99 8.96 -5.23 -3.27
N ARG A 100 8.99 -5.46 -4.59
CA ARG A 100 8.74 -6.77 -5.20
C ARG A 100 9.66 -7.85 -4.65
N ALA A 101 10.97 -7.57 -4.60
CA ALA A 101 11.97 -8.49 -4.10
C ALA A 101 11.82 -8.80 -2.60
N ALA A 102 11.28 -7.85 -1.81
CA ALA A 102 10.96 -8.09 -0.39
C ALA A 102 9.73 -8.99 -0.22
N MET A 103 8.73 -8.88 -1.10
CA MET A 103 7.48 -9.65 -1.04
C MET A 103 7.57 -11.06 -1.64
N ALA A 104 8.62 -11.35 -2.40
CA ALA A 104 8.86 -12.67 -3.00
C ALA A 104 9.49 -13.70 -2.04
N ARG A 105 9.78 -13.31 -0.79
CA ARG A 105 10.38 -14.17 0.25
C ARG A 105 9.31 -14.77 1.15
#